data_AF-A0A931K0S2-F1
#
_entry.id   AF-A0A931K0S2-F1
#
_cell.length_a   1.000
_cell.length_b   1.000
_cell.length_c   1.000
_cell.angle_alpha   90.00
_cell.angle_beta   90.00
_cell.angle_gamma   90.00
#
_symmetry.space_group_name_H-M   'P 1'
#
loop_
_entity.id
_entity.type
_entity.pdbx_description
1 polymer ?
#
loop_
_entity_poly.entity_id
_entity_poly.type
_entity_poly.pdbx_seq_one_letter_code
_entity_poly.pdbx_strand_id
1 'polypeptide(L)'
;MDILTISNLAAARALDGVYVFEITPNGYVREDGEQVVAVVGDFEMGPVDTVLSIGSAKEFARKLGGYGSAPSGGEDSWRGYSGFRALSGKQWPGLRAVRASRTGMAQATVRIPVVSSVADPAADGVDLVVKAKWKGNYGNSIRVTSSAASDSSLDDGFKIVANFRDRNETWDNLTPGMSSAEIAAINNASELIEVSFEDNDDTIKGAWPLTSALSGGSDGTPLLVSWTNALTLLAARREVKLMFTAEPDGTTVTWSALNAHIKSLLTGNGAAPFKMAIVSGPEDQEEGAVASAMADLRSDRIVYAWPWRRQNFPDASPLHQDGKLSVPANAAVACALANIDPVYDPASIYGTRFINACTTGLEFEDLSRDDYVSANSHGICALEFDPDTGYRVVNGVTTSLQAGLEPIHRRRLADFFLTSIARALKPYQNLPITKSWKDDIVGVITDFLETQMRDISGIPARLLGYELDIVNVNDSASEAQGVFNILLRCRIPASARSIVLLGEIGTNVRVAVLEQDAA
;
A
#
# COMPACT_ATOMS: atom_id res chain seq x y z
N MET A 1 -47.75 10.60 18.73
CA MET A 1 -46.97 9.43 19.21
C MET A 1 -45.54 9.79 18.90
N ASP A 2 -44.82 10.28 19.90
CA ASP A 2 -43.54 10.94 19.68
C ASP A 2 -42.44 9.89 19.46
N ILE A 3 -41.62 10.10 18.43
CA ILE A 3 -40.47 9.25 18.12
C ILE A 3 -39.33 9.67 19.05
N LEU A 4 -38.95 8.80 19.98
CA LEU A 4 -37.90 9.06 20.96
C LEU A 4 -36.60 8.36 20.52
N THR A 5 -35.51 9.11 20.41
CA THR A 5 -34.14 8.59 20.19
C THR A 5 -33.50 8.21 21.52
N ILE A 6 -32.93 7.01 21.63
CA ILE A 6 -32.33 6.48 22.85
C ILE A 6 -30.91 5.94 22.58
N SER A 7 -30.03 6.01 23.58
CA SER A 7 -28.60 5.67 23.45
C SER A 7 -28.22 4.27 23.96
N ASN A 8 -29.15 3.52 24.59
CA ASN A 8 -28.91 2.14 24.99
C ASN A 8 -30.19 1.30 24.99
N LEU A 9 -30.04 -0.02 24.82
CA LEU A 9 -31.15 -0.97 24.68
C LEU A 9 -31.90 -1.24 26.01
N ALA A 10 -31.30 -0.91 27.15
CA ALA A 10 -31.91 -1.12 28.46
C ALA A 10 -33.04 -0.10 28.71
N ALA A 11 -32.92 1.12 28.18
CA ALA A 11 -33.96 2.15 28.26
C ALA A 11 -35.22 1.79 27.45
N ALA A 12 -35.08 1.07 26.33
CA ALA A 12 -36.21 0.61 25.50
C ALA A 12 -37.10 -0.44 26.20
N ARG A 13 -36.57 -1.12 27.22
CA ARG A 13 -37.28 -2.16 27.97
C ARG A 13 -38.03 -1.61 29.18
N ALA A 14 -37.81 -0.34 29.52
CA ALA A 14 -38.35 0.28 30.73
C ALA A 14 -39.67 1.03 30.47
N LEU A 15 -40.03 1.30 29.21
CA LEU A 15 -41.26 1.99 28.82
C LEU A 15 -41.81 1.43 27.51
N ASP A 16 -43.13 1.50 27.32
CA ASP A 16 -43.79 1.10 26.07
C ASP A 16 -43.75 2.24 25.04
N GLY A 17 -43.24 1.97 23.83
CA GLY A 17 -43.13 2.95 22.75
C GLY A 17 -42.52 2.39 21.47
N VAL A 18 -42.51 3.19 20.40
CA VAL A 18 -41.80 2.87 19.14
C VAL A 18 -40.42 3.53 19.18
N TYR A 19 -39.38 2.71 19.28
CA TYR A 19 -38.00 3.16 19.38
C TYR A 19 -37.26 2.93 18.05
N VAL A 20 -36.56 3.96 17.56
CA VAL A 20 -35.68 3.85 16.39
C VAL A 20 -34.24 3.74 16.90
N PHE A 21 -33.59 2.63 16.54
CA PHE A 21 -32.19 2.35 16.87
C PHE A 21 -31.36 2.52 15.61
N GLU A 22 -30.53 3.56 15.55
CA GLU A 22 -29.51 3.67 14.52
C GLU A 22 -28.29 2.87 14.98
N ILE A 23 -28.28 1.59 14.63
CA ILE A 23 -27.09 0.76 14.75
C ILE A 23 -26.14 1.26 13.67
N THR A 24 -25.00 1.86 14.04
CA THR A 24 -23.91 2.07 13.10
C THR A 24 -23.62 0.70 12.48
N PRO A 25 -23.73 0.51 11.15
CA PRO A 25 -23.57 -0.79 10.53
C PRO A 25 -22.28 -1.39 11.06
N ASN A 26 -22.34 -2.62 11.59
CA ASN A 26 -21.15 -3.32 12.09
C ASN A 26 -20.06 -3.11 11.06
N GLY A 27 -18.99 -2.40 11.46
CA GLY A 27 -17.82 -2.25 10.62
C GLY A 27 -17.47 -3.64 10.14
N TYR A 28 -17.42 -3.81 8.82
CA TYR A 28 -17.10 -5.06 8.14
C TYR A 28 -16.16 -5.89 9.02
N VAL A 29 -16.52 -7.13 9.35
CA VAL A 29 -15.58 -8.07 9.99
C VAL A 29 -14.48 -8.31 8.97
N ARG A 30 -13.51 -7.40 8.98
CA ARG A 30 -12.27 -7.39 8.24
C ARG A 30 -11.26 -7.87 9.24
N GLU A 31 -10.53 -8.91 8.87
CA GLU A 31 -9.39 -9.30 9.68
C GLU A 31 -8.42 -8.11 9.78
N ASP A 32 -7.94 -7.86 10.99
CA ASP A 32 -6.93 -6.84 11.25
C ASP A 32 -5.69 -7.17 10.39
N GLY A 33 -5.50 -6.38 9.34
CA GLY A 33 -4.40 -6.50 8.37
C GLY A 33 -4.75 -6.89 6.92
N GLU A 34 -5.96 -7.38 6.60
CA GLU A 34 -6.25 -7.86 5.22
C GLU A 34 -6.08 -6.83 4.11
N GLN A 35 -6.14 -5.56 4.50
CA GLN A 35 -6.18 -4.44 3.58
C GLN A 35 -4.86 -3.67 3.54
N VAL A 36 -3.82 -4.16 4.22
CA VAL A 36 -2.52 -3.49 4.24
C VAL A 36 -1.76 -3.83 2.96
N VAL A 37 -1.59 -2.80 2.15
CA VAL A 37 -0.81 -2.84 0.91
C VAL A 37 0.58 -2.30 1.20
N ALA A 38 1.59 -2.91 0.60
CA ALA A 38 2.95 -2.42 0.65
C ALA A 38 3.49 -2.04 -0.73
N VAL A 39 4.23 -0.94 -0.77
CA VAL A 39 4.89 -0.45 -1.97
C VAL A 39 6.36 -0.16 -1.72
N VAL A 40 7.20 -0.56 -2.67
CA VAL A 40 8.56 -0.03 -2.81
C VAL A 40 8.55 0.93 -3.98
N GLY A 41 9.16 2.09 -3.80
CA GLY A 41 9.30 3.07 -4.86
C GLY A 41 10.34 4.11 -4.55
N ASP A 42 10.58 4.95 -5.54
CA ASP A 42 11.28 6.20 -5.33
C ASP A 42 10.32 7.27 -4.83
N PHE A 43 10.78 8.03 -3.85
CA PHE A 43 10.03 9.13 -3.24
C PHE A 43 10.93 10.36 -3.11
N GLU A 44 10.31 11.53 -3.09
CA GLU A 44 10.99 12.82 -3.03
C GLU A 44 11.79 12.99 -1.73
N MET A 45 11.24 12.53 -0.61
CA MET A 45 11.87 12.61 0.69
C MET A 45 11.50 11.41 1.57
N GLY A 46 11.95 11.44 2.83
CA GLY A 46 11.64 10.43 3.84
C GLY A 46 12.81 9.49 4.12
N PRO A 47 12.71 8.73 5.23
CA PRO A 47 13.74 7.78 5.62
C PRO A 47 13.90 6.69 4.57
N VAL A 48 15.16 6.37 4.31
CA VAL A 48 15.58 5.37 3.34
C VAL A 48 15.58 3.98 4.01
N ASP A 49 15.19 2.95 3.26
CA ASP A 49 15.17 1.54 3.69
C ASP A 49 14.41 1.33 5.02
N THR A 50 13.42 2.17 5.28
CA THR A 50 12.60 2.14 6.49
C THR A 50 11.13 1.98 6.12
N VAL A 51 10.44 1.07 6.80
CA VAL A 51 9.01 0.84 6.59
C VAL A 51 8.21 1.95 7.25
N LEU A 52 7.53 2.75 6.43
CA LEU A 52 6.63 3.81 6.88
C LEU A 52 5.19 3.36 6.82
N SER A 53 4.44 3.59 7.90
CA SER A 53 2.97 3.54 7.88
C SER A 53 2.44 4.89 7.42
N ILE A 54 1.53 4.85 6.45
CA ILE A 54 0.86 6.01 5.87
C ILE A 54 -0.65 5.81 6.01
N GLY A 55 -1.31 6.66 6.78
CA GLY A 55 -2.76 6.61 7.04
C GLY A 55 -3.58 7.62 6.24
N SER A 56 -2.95 8.61 5.59
CA SER A 56 -3.66 9.61 4.78
C SER A 56 -2.79 10.20 3.68
N ALA A 57 -3.43 10.82 2.68
CA ALA A 57 -2.73 11.56 1.62
C ALA A 57 -1.90 12.74 2.16
N LYS A 58 -2.38 13.42 3.22
CA LYS A 58 -1.63 14.49 3.89
C LYS A 58 -0.38 13.95 4.59
N GLU A 59 -0.52 12.81 5.28
CA GLU A 59 0.62 12.14 5.91
C GLU A 59 1.63 11.64 4.87
N PHE A 60 1.15 11.13 3.74
CA PHE A 60 1.98 10.76 2.60
C PHE A 60 2.82 11.94 2.09
N ALA A 61 2.16 13.06 1.74
CA ALA A 61 2.84 14.26 1.27
C ALA A 61 3.85 14.80 2.30
N ARG A 62 3.54 14.67 3.59
CA ARG A 62 4.40 15.10 4.71
C ARG A 62 5.62 14.20 4.95
N LYS A 63 5.49 12.87 4.79
CA LYS A 63 6.57 11.91 5.08
C LYS A 63 7.42 11.55 3.85
N LEU A 64 6.80 11.45 2.68
CA LEU A 64 7.43 10.95 1.45
C LEU A 64 7.50 11.99 0.33
N GLY A 65 6.80 13.12 0.50
CA GLY A 65 6.80 14.22 -0.47
C GLY A 65 5.74 14.08 -1.54
N GLY A 66 5.85 14.97 -2.53
CA GLY A 66 4.89 15.16 -3.60
C GLY A 66 5.40 14.67 -4.94
N TYR A 67 4.84 15.24 -6.00
CA TYR A 67 5.25 14.96 -7.38
C TYR A 67 6.74 15.23 -7.61
N GLY A 68 7.20 16.40 -7.15
CA GLY A 68 8.59 16.86 -7.25
C GLY A 68 9.12 16.94 -8.70
N SER A 69 10.36 17.38 -8.85
CA SER A 69 11.14 17.11 -10.07
C SER A 69 11.86 15.78 -9.88
N ALA A 70 11.62 14.79 -10.73
CA ALA A 70 12.31 13.51 -10.61
C ALA A 70 13.83 13.70 -10.84
N PRO A 71 14.68 12.91 -10.15
CA PRO A 71 16.15 13.07 -10.20
C PRO A 71 16.81 12.78 -11.54
N SER A 72 16.12 12.16 -12.48
CA SER A 72 16.63 11.95 -13.83
C SER A 72 16.55 13.26 -14.58
N GLY A 73 17.62 14.05 -14.59
CA GLY A 73 17.78 15.25 -15.45
C GLY A 73 17.79 14.97 -16.96
N GLY A 74 17.15 13.89 -17.41
CA GLY A 74 16.87 13.56 -18.79
C GLY A 74 15.41 13.83 -19.15
N GLU A 75 15.00 13.38 -20.34
CA GLU A 75 13.65 13.60 -20.86
C GLU A 75 12.54 13.14 -19.91
N ASP A 76 12.77 12.28 -18.91
CA ASP A 76 11.74 11.84 -17.94
C ASP A 76 11.67 12.64 -16.62
N SER A 77 12.44 13.71 -16.44
CA SER A 77 12.42 14.53 -15.21
C SER A 77 11.01 15.05 -14.87
N TRP A 78 10.18 15.23 -15.90
CA TRP A 78 8.81 15.70 -15.79
C TRP A 78 7.84 14.64 -15.29
N ARG A 79 8.18 13.34 -15.28
CA ARG A 79 7.28 12.26 -14.79
C ARG A 79 7.15 12.27 -13.25
N GLY A 80 8.00 12.98 -12.51
CA GLY A 80 7.97 12.99 -11.05
C GLY A 80 8.33 11.62 -10.43
N TYR A 81 8.29 11.52 -9.11
CA TYR A 81 8.74 10.29 -8.42
C TYR A 81 7.78 9.11 -8.64
N SER A 82 8.32 7.93 -8.97
CA SER A 82 7.52 6.75 -9.32
C SER A 82 6.61 6.28 -8.18
N GLY A 83 7.05 6.36 -6.93
CA GLY A 83 6.24 6.05 -5.76
C GLY A 83 5.04 6.99 -5.61
N PHE A 84 5.23 8.29 -5.87
CA PHE A 84 4.13 9.27 -5.89
C PHE A 84 3.12 8.96 -7.00
N ARG A 85 3.61 8.66 -8.20
CA ARG A 85 2.76 8.29 -9.34
C ARG A 85 1.90 7.05 -9.07
N ALA A 86 2.54 6.02 -8.53
CA ALA A 86 1.87 4.76 -8.26
C ALA A 86 0.74 4.93 -7.22
N LEU A 87 0.94 5.78 -6.21
CA LEU A 87 -0.01 5.95 -5.10
C LEU A 87 -1.07 7.03 -5.32
N SER A 88 -0.80 8.03 -6.16
CA SER A 88 -1.71 9.14 -6.40
C SER A 88 -3.07 8.69 -6.92
N GLY A 89 -4.13 9.38 -6.53
CA GLY A 89 -5.51 9.11 -6.98
C GLY A 89 -6.10 7.77 -6.52
N LYS A 90 -5.49 7.11 -5.53
CA LYS A 90 -5.93 5.78 -5.04
C LYS A 90 -6.27 5.82 -3.56
N GLN A 91 -7.19 4.95 -3.16
CA GLN A 91 -7.62 4.81 -1.77
C GLN A 91 -6.93 3.61 -1.14
N TRP A 92 -6.22 3.86 -0.04
CA TRP A 92 -5.47 2.82 0.67
C TRP A 92 -6.00 2.68 2.10
N PRO A 93 -6.72 1.59 2.42
CA PRO A 93 -7.20 1.35 3.78
C PRO A 93 -6.06 1.14 4.79
N GLY A 94 -4.92 0.60 4.33
CA GLY A 94 -3.66 0.63 5.06
C GLY A 94 -2.50 0.61 4.07
N LEU A 95 -1.56 1.54 4.22
CA LEU A 95 -0.39 1.62 3.34
C LEU A 95 0.90 1.48 4.14
N ARG A 96 1.81 0.65 3.61
CA ARG A 96 3.22 0.58 3.99
C ARG A 96 4.06 1.00 2.80
N ALA A 97 4.97 1.92 3.00
CA ALA A 97 5.86 2.37 1.94
C ALA A 97 7.31 2.27 2.41
N VAL A 98 8.20 1.88 1.51
CA VAL A 98 9.65 1.95 1.71
C VAL A 98 10.25 2.71 0.54
N ARG A 99 11.00 3.77 0.87
CA ARG A 99 11.87 4.46 -0.07
C ARG A 99 13.17 3.68 -0.21
N ALA A 100 13.43 3.15 -1.40
CA ALA A 100 14.66 2.40 -1.66
C ALA A 100 15.89 3.32 -1.60
N SER A 101 17.00 2.84 -1.05
CA SER A 101 18.29 3.54 -1.13
C SER A 101 18.80 3.70 -2.56
N ARG A 102 19.66 4.71 -2.73
CA ARG A 102 20.33 5.03 -3.98
C ARG A 102 21.80 5.35 -3.72
N THR A 103 22.66 5.12 -4.71
CA THR A 103 24.09 5.43 -4.59
C THR A 103 24.31 6.93 -4.78
N GLY A 104 25.07 7.57 -3.89
CA GLY A 104 25.35 9.01 -3.96
C GLY A 104 24.26 9.93 -3.41
N MET A 105 23.29 9.39 -2.65
CA MET A 105 22.31 10.23 -1.93
C MET A 105 22.98 11.16 -0.92
N ALA A 106 22.61 12.44 -0.95
CA ALA A 106 23.15 13.47 -0.07
C ALA A 106 22.05 14.33 0.57
N GLN A 107 22.27 14.76 1.81
CA GLN A 107 21.44 15.77 2.48
C GLN A 107 21.87 17.16 2.00
N ALA A 108 20.89 18.00 1.69
CA ALA A 108 21.19 19.41 1.47
C ALA A 108 21.64 20.05 2.79
N THR A 109 22.63 20.92 2.74
CA THR A 109 23.24 21.54 3.92
C THR A 109 23.40 23.04 3.69
N VAL A 110 23.26 23.81 4.76
CA VAL A 110 23.72 25.19 4.85
C VAL A 110 24.51 25.36 6.14
N ARG A 111 25.59 26.13 6.04
CA ARG A 111 26.38 26.59 7.18
C ARG A 111 26.02 28.04 7.41
N ILE A 112 25.52 28.33 8.60
CA ILE A 112 25.20 29.69 9.03
C ILE A 112 26.39 30.14 9.88
N PRO A 113 27.22 31.05 9.35
CA PRO A 113 28.40 31.49 10.08
C PRO A 113 27.96 32.22 11.34
N VAL A 114 28.58 31.83 12.45
CA VAL A 114 28.45 32.51 13.73
C VAL A 114 29.57 33.52 13.83
N VAL A 115 29.24 34.81 13.77
CA VAL A 115 30.23 35.89 13.84
C VAL A 115 30.27 36.51 15.24
N SER A 116 31.36 36.28 15.97
CA SER A 116 31.57 36.80 17.33
C SER A 116 31.44 38.34 17.43
N SER A 117 31.58 39.07 16.31
CA SER A 117 31.20 40.48 16.18
C SER A 117 30.85 40.85 14.73
N VAL A 118 29.99 41.85 14.53
CA VAL A 118 29.65 42.41 13.19
C VAL A 118 30.88 42.99 12.46
N ALA A 119 31.97 43.25 13.18
CA ALA A 119 33.14 43.96 12.68
C ALA A 119 34.16 43.07 11.94
N ASP A 120 34.13 41.74 12.11
CA ASP A 120 35.08 40.83 11.46
C ASP A 120 34.43 39.47 11.12
N PRO A 121 33.75 39.35 9.96
CA PRO A 121 33.08 38.12 9.55
C PRO A 121 34.03 37.01 9.07
N ALA A 122 35.35 37.25 9.03
CA ALA A 122 36.35 36.31 8.52
C ALA A 122 37.16 35.60 9.62
N ALA A 123 36.97 35.95 10.89
CA ALA A 123 37.65 35.32 12.01
C ALA A 123 36.88 34.07 12.48
N ASP A 124 37.42 32.88 12.14
CA ASP A 124 37.06 31.52 12.59
C ASP A 124 35.87 31.42 13.56
N GLY A 125 34.66 31.36 13.00
CA GLY A 125 33.42 31.20 13.74
C GLY A 125 32.89 29.77 13.68
N VAL A 126 32.27 29.30 14.77
CA VAL A 126 31.55 28.02 14.83
C VAL A 126 30.42 28.03 13.80
N ASP A 127 30.29 27.02 12.94
CA ASP A 127 29.14 26.97 12.02
C ASP A 127 27.94 26.31 12.73
N LEU A 128 26.81 27.01 12.78
CA LEU A 128 25.51 26.33 12.92
C LEU A 128 25.26 25.63 11.59
N VAL A 129 25.29 24.29 11.62
CA VAL A 129 25.04 23.47 10.46
C VAL A 129 23.57 23.06 10.46
N VAL A 130 22.85 23.47 9.42
CA VAL A 130 21.48 23.05 9.18
C VAL A 130 21.44 22.14 7.96
N LYS A 131 20.98 20.90 8.16
CA LYS A 131 20.82 19.89 7.12
C LYS A 131 19.36 19.62 6.86
N ALA A 132 19.02 19.19 5.66
CA ALA A 132 17.70 18.64 5.37
C ALA A 132 17.54 17.32 6.16
N LYS A 133 16.36 17.09 6.75
CA LYS A 133 16.10 15.90 7.58
C LYS A 133 16.40 14.59 6.86
N TRP A 134 16.11 14.53 5.57
CA TRP A 134 16.31 13.35 4.74
C TRP A 134 17.21 13.67 3.56
N LYS A 135 17.87 12.65 3.03
CA LYS A 135 18.66 12.75 1.80
C LYS A 135 17.74 12.99 0.60
N GLY A 136 18.17 13.81 -0.36
CA GLY A 136 17.46 14.02 -1.61
C GLY A 136 17.56 15.45 -2.14
N ASN A 137 17.20 15.62 -3.42
CA ASN A 137 17.20 16.93 -4.08
C ASN A 137 16.19 17.90 -3.46
N TYR A 138 15.12 17.39 -2.85
CA TYR A 138 14.10 18.21 -2.20
C TYR A 138 14.69 19.17 -1.15
N GLY A 139 15.76 18.74 -0.48
CA GLY A 139 16.45 19.53 0.53
C GLY A 139 16.95 20.87 -0.01
N ASN A 140 17.30 20.94 -1.30
CA ASN A 140 17.75 22.17 -1.96
C ASN A 140 16.64 23.24 -2.07
N SER A 141 15.38 22.83 -1.89
CA SER A 141 14.23 23.75 -1.89
C SER A 141 13.86 24.23 -0.48
N ILE A 142 14.52 23.75 0.57
CA ILE A 142 14.30 24.21 1.93
C ILE A 142 15.01 25.56 2.10
N ARG A 143 14.24 26.57 2.52
CA ARG A 143 14.78 27.89 2.90
C ARG A 143 14.81 27.99 4.40
N VAL A 144 15.97 28.30 4.94
CA VAL A 144 16.17 28.55 6.36
C VAL A 144 16.43 30.02 6.57
N THR A 145 15.60 30.62 7.42
CA THR A 145 15.77 31.98 7.92
C THR A 145 16.15 31.88 9.39
N SER A 146 17.22 32.56 9.76
CA SER A 146 17.62 32.71 11.15
C SER A 146 17.43 34.15 11.60
N SER A 147 16.93 34.34 12.82
CA SER A 147 16.69 35.66 13.41
C SER A 147 17.00 35.66 14.91
N ALA A 148 16.93 36.82 15.57
CA ALA A 148 16.95 36.88 17.04
C ALA A 148 15.81 36.04 17.64
N ALA A 149 16.05 35.48 18.84
CA ALA A 149 15.04 34.82 19.65
C ALA A 149 13.89 35.78 20.01
N SER A 150 12.69 35.23 20.19
CA SER A 150 11.56 36.03 20.67
C SER A 150 11.68 36.37 22.16
N ASP A 151 12.36 35.53 22.95
CA ASP A 151 12.69 35.83 24.34
C ASP A 151 13.90 36.76 24.42
N SER A 152 13.63 38.04 24.70
CA SER A 152 14.66 39.07 24.84
C SER A 152 15.55 38.91 26.07
N SER A 153 15.25 37.97 26.98
CA SER A 153 16.12 37.67 28.12
C SER A 153 17.30 36.75 27.77
N LEU A 154 17.27 36.14 26.59
CA LEU A 154 18.36 35.33 26.05
C LEU A 154 19.30 36.22 25.23
N ASP A 155 20.39 36.68 25.85
CA ASP A 155 21.37 37.57 25.21
C ASP A 155 21.97 36.97 23.92
N ASP A 156 22.12 35.64 23.88
CA ASP A 156 22.63 34.87 22.72
C ASP A 156 21.55 33.96 22.11
N GLY A 157 20.27 34.25 22.39
CA GLY A 157 19.15 33.47 21.89
C GLY A 157 18.88 33.71 20.40
N PHE A 158 18.56 32.64 19.68
CA PHE A 158 18.20 32.73 18.26
C PHE A 158 16.98 31.89 17.89
N LYS A 159 16.42 32.20 16.72
CA LYS A 159 15.28 31.53 16.11
C LYS A 159 15.63 31.03 14.73
N ILE A 160 15.24 29.80 14.42
CA ILE A 160 15.30 29.20 13.08
C ILE A 160 13.88 29.03 12.55
N VAL A 161 13.65 29.46 11.32
CA VAL A 161 12.42 29.24 10.57
C VAL A 161 12.78 28.48 9.28
N ALA A 162 12.36 27.22 9.16
CA ALA A 162 12.56 26.39 7.98
C ALA A 162 11.27 26.31 7.17
N ASN A 163 11.34 26.70 5.90
CA ASN A 163 10.20 26.73 4.98
C ASN A 163 10.41 25.76 3.81
N PHE A 164 9.39 24.94 3.54
CA PHE A 164 9.33 24.07 2.37
C PHE A 164 7.87 23.92 1.91
N ARG A 165 7.56 24.46 0.73
CA ARG A 165 6.18 24.55 0.20
C ARG A 165 5.25 25.25 1.21
N ASP A 166 4.17 24.59 1.60
CA ASP A 166 3.17 25.01 2.58
C ASP A 166 3.56 24.70 4.03
N ARG A 167 4.72 24.07 4.24
CA ARG A 167 5.21 23.70 5.57
C ARG A 167 6.20 24.74 6.08
N ASN A 168 6.00 25.13 7.33
CA ASN A 168 6.90 26.00 8.07
C ASN A 168 7.14 25.38 9.46
N GLU A 169 8.41 25.21 9.83
CA GLU A 169 8.83 24.84 11.17
C GLU A 169 9.58 26.00 11.80
N THR A 170 9.16 26.40 13.00
CA THR A 170 9.82 27.46 13.77
C THR A 170 10.36 26.88 15.07
N TRP A 171 11.66 27.03 15.27
CA TRP A 171 12.39 26.67 16.47
C TRP A 171 12.92 27.95 17.09
N ASP A 172 12.35 28.36 18.21
CA ASP A 172 12.63 29.65 18.86
C ASP A 172 13.36 29.45 20.18
N ASN A 173 14.01 30.51 20.66
CA ASN A 173 14.76 30.54 21.93
C ASN A 173 15.86 29.46 22.00
N LEU A 174 16.48 29.16 20.87
CA LEU A 174 17.64 28.27 20.80
C LEU A 174 18.88 28.99 21.34
N THR A 175 19.81 28.25 21.94
CA THR A 175 21.05 28.80 22.51
C THR A 175 22.29 28.06 21.97
N PRO A 176 23.47 28.71 21.96
CA PRO A 176 24.74 28.10 21.56
C PRO A 176 25.13 26.88 22.37
N GLY A 177 24.90 26.94 23.69
CA GLY A 177 25.29 25.93 24.66
C GLY A 177 24.25 24.83 24.88
N MET A 178 23.35 24.59 23.91
CA MET A 178 22.38 23.50 24.03
C MET A 178 23.10 22.16 24.14
N SER A 179 22.69 21.36 25.12
CA SER A 179 23.21 20.01 25.30
C SER A 179 22.88 19.14 24.09
N SER A 180 23.67 18.08 23.87
CA SER A 180 23.38 17.10 22.81
C SER A 180 21.99 16.46 22.95
N ALA A 181 21.44 16.39 24.17
CA ALA A 181 20.09 15.91 24.42
C ALA A 181 19.01 16.89 23.93
N GLU A 182 19.21 18.18 24.11
CA GLU A 182 18.30 19.22 23.61
C GLU A 182 18.35 19.32 22.08
N ILE A 183 19.55 19.24 21.49
CA ILE A 183 19.73 19.16 20.03
C ILE A 183 19.05 17.90 19.47
N ALA A 184 19.21 16.75 20.14
CA ALA A 184 18.52 15.52 19.75
C ALA A 184 16.99 15.66 19.86
N ALA A 185 16.47 16.37 20.87
CA ALA A 185 15.04 16.63 21.01
C ALA A 185 14.50 17.47 19.85
N ILE A 186 15.21 18.53 19.45
CA ILE A 186 14.88 19.34 18.26
C ILE A 186 14.89 18.46 17.02
N ASN A 187 15.97 17.72 16.79
CA ASN A 187 16.14 16.89 15.60
C ASN A 187 15.10 15.76 15.53
N ASN A 188 14.63 15.24 16.66
CA ASN A 188 13.57 14.24 16.70
C ASN A 188 12.18 14.84 16.45
N ALA A 189 11.98 16.11 16.82
CA ALA A 189 10.71 16.80 16.65
C ALA A 189 10.57 17.50 15.28
N SER A 190 11.68 17.84 14.62
CA SER A 190 11.70 18.41 13.26
C SER A 190 11.44 17.36 12.18
N GLU A 191 10.57 17.72 11.23
CA GLU A 191 10.26 16.94 10.04
C GLU A 191 11.01 17.44 8.80
N LEU A 192 11.50 18.69 8.82
CA LEU A 192 12.19 19.34 7.70
C LEU A 192 13.72 19.35 7.81
N ILE A 193 14.28 19.61 8.99
CA ILE A 193 15.71 19.88 9.16
C ILE A 193 16.34 19.07 10.31
N GLU A 194 17.67 19.03 10.30
CA GLU A 194 18.51 18.65 11.43
C GLU A 194 19.51 19.76 11.69
N VAL A 195 19.72 20.08 12.97
CA VAL A 195 20.66 21.09 13.43
C VAL A 195 21.80 20.43 14.21
N SER A 196 23.00 20.97 14.03
CA SER A 196 24.19 20.59 14.79
C SER A 196 25.17 21.77 14.82
N PHE A 197 26.02 21.81 15.84
CA PHE A 197 27.15 22.74 15.92
C PHE A 197 28.44 21.98 15.58
N GLU A 198 29.32 22.59 14.79
CA GLU A 198 30.60 21.98 14.40
C GLU A 198 31.70 22.11 15.45
N ASP A 199 31.54 23.04 16.40
CA ASP A 199 32.40 23.15 17.58
C ASP A 199 31.52 23.45 18.80
N ASN A 200 31.87 22.90 19.95
CA ASN A 200 31.10 23.02 21.19
C ASN A 200 31.45 24.30 21.98
N ASP A 201 32.12 25.27 21.36
CA ASP A 201 32.57 26.47 22.05
C ASP A 201 31.50 27.57 22.06
N ASP A 202 31.35 28.20 23.23
CA ASP A 202 30.04 28.47 23.85
C ASP A 202 29.33 29.78 23.43
N THR A 203 29.60 30.36 22.25
CA THR A 203 28.96 31.66 21.90
C THR A 203 28.55 31.81 20.44
N ILE A 204 27.22 31.83 20.20
CA ILE A 204 26.61 32.32 18.97
C ILE A 204 26.32 33.80 19.09
N LYS A 205 27.14 34.59 18.41
CA LYS A 205 26.81 35.98 18.11
C LYS A 205 26.74 36.07 16.59
N GLY A 206 25.76 36.77 16.05
CA GLY A 206 25.48 36.72 14.62
C GLY A 206 24.72 37.95 14.15
N ALA A 207 25.05 38.43 12.95
CA ALA A 207 24.27 39.44 12.26
C ALA A 207 22.97 38.82 11.74
N TRP A 208 21.94 38.83 12.58
CA TRP A 208 20.59 38.45 12.21
C TRP A 208 19.92 39.57 11.38
N PRO A 209 19.06 39.27 10.39
CA PRO A 209 18.64 37.95 9.92
C PRO A 209 19.47 37.43 8.74
N LEU A 210 19.74 36.12 8.70
CA LEU A 210 20.28 35.44 7.52
C LEU A 210 19.20 34.53 6.93
N THR A 211 18.89 34.71 5.64
CA THR A 211 18.05 33.77 4.88
C THR A 211 18.89 33.09 3.82
N SER A 212 18.94 31.76 3.85
CA SER A 212 19.69 30.97 2.88
C SER A 212 18.92 29.71 2.50
N ALA A 213 19.12 29.26 1.26
CA ALA A 213 18.64 27.96 0.83
C ALA A 213 19.69 26.89 1.18
N LEU A 214 19.23 25.70 1.55
CA LEU A 214 20.11 24.55 1.65
C LEU A 214 20.62 24.18 0.26
N SER A 215 21.80 23.57 0.18
CA SER A 215 22.41 23.18 -1.10
C SER A 215 23.14 21.83 -1.00
N GLY A 216 23.46 21.22 -2.15
CA GLY A 216 24.20 19.95 -2.19
C GLY A 216 23.38 18.69 -1.92
N GLY A 217 22.06 18.80 -1.76
CA GLY A 217 21.17 17.64 -1.71
C GLY A 217 21.14 16.92 -3.06
N SER A 218 21.10 15.59 -3.02
CA SER A 218 21.04 14.73 -4.21
C SER A 218 20.25 13.45 -3.93
N ASP A 219 19.43 13.01 -4.87
CA ASP A 219 18.73 11.71 -4.77
C ASP A 219 19.60 10.53 -5.20
N GLY A 220 20.74 10.77 -5.85
CA GLY A 220 21.61 9.69 -6.33
C GLY A 220 20.98 8.78 -7.40
N THR A 221 21.67 7.68 -7.70
CA THR A 221 21.30 6.71 -8.75
C THR A 221 20.63 5.46 -8.15
N PRO A 222 19.48 5.00 -8.69
CA PRO A 222 18.84 3.75 -8.26
C PRO A 222 19.78 2.55 -8.30
N LEU A 223 19.51 1.58 -7.43
CA LEU A 223 20.29 0.35 -7.32
C LEU A 223 19.37 -0.83 -7.05
N LEU A 224 19.50 -1.90 -7.85
CA LEU A 224 18.63 -3.08 -7.75
C LEU A 224 18.68 -3.73 -6.35
N VAL A 225 19.86 -3.81 -5.72
CA VAL A 225 19.98 -4.39 -4.37
C VAL A 225 19.19 -3.58 -3.32
N SER A 226 19.10 -2.26 -3.48
CA SER A 226 18.31 -1.41 -2.58
C SER A 226 16.82 -1.68 -2.69
N TRP A 227 16.31 -1.81 -3.91
CA TRP A 227 14.90 -2.14 -4.15
C TRP A 227 14.54 -3.54 -3.65
N THR A 228 15.40 -4.53 -3.89
CA THR A 228 15.18 -5.92 -3.43
C THR A 228 15.30 -6.05 -1.91
N ASN A 229 16.18 -5.29 -1.25
CA ASN A 229 16.23 -5.18 0.20
C ASN A 229 14.95 -4.55 0.76
N ALA A 230 14.47 -3.45 0.17
CA ALA A 230 13.22 -2.81 0.54
C ALA A 230 12.00 -3.74 0.39
N LEU A 231 11.96 -4.54 -0.68
CA LEU A 231 10.93 -5.56 -0.88
C LEU A 231 10.99 -6.64 0.21
N THR A 232 12.20 -7.09 0.57
CA THR A 232 12.41 -8.07 1.64
C THR A 232 11.93 -7.53 3.00
N LEU A 233 12.22 -6.25 3.30
CA LEU A 233 11.75 -5.58 4.52
C LEU A 233 10.23 -5.54 4.62
N LEU A 234 9.53 -5.30 3.50
CA LEU A 234 8.07 -5.31 3.45
C LEU A 234 7.50 -6.74 3.52
N ALA A 235 8.15 -7.69 2.84
CA ALA A 235 7.74 -9.10 2.87
C ALA A 235 7.84 -9.72 4.27
N ALA A 236 8.77 -9.24 5.10
CA ALA A 236 8.91 -9.66 6.50
C ALA A 236 7.76 -9.16 7.41
N ARG A 237 6.98 -8.15 6.98
CA ARG A 237 5.88 -7.59 7.78
C ARG A 237 4.68 -8.53 7.77
N ARG A 238 4.18 -8.91 8.94
CA ARG A 238 3.06 -9.86 9.09
C ARG A 238 1.74 -9.25 8.62
N GLU A 239 1.58 -7.95 8.83
CA GLU A 239 0.37 -7.21 8.49
C GLU A 239 0.19 -7.04 6.99
N VAL A 240 1.27 -7.00 6.20
CA VAL A 240 1.21 -6.80 4.75
C VAL A 240 0.61 -8.04 4.08
N LYS A 241 -0.39 -7.84 3.21
CA LYS A 241 -1.02 -8.91 2.43
C LYS A 241 -0.86 -8.73 0.93
N LEU A 242 -0.90 -7.49 0.47
CA LEU A 242 -0.71 -7.14 -0.93
C LEU A 242 0.59 -6.36 -1.08
N MET A 243 1.37 -6.68 -2.11
CA MET A 243 2.61 -5.98 -2.42
C MET A 243 2.65 -5.60 -3.89
N PHE A 244 3.23 -4.45 -4.20
CA PHE A 244 3.57 -4.09 -5.58
C PHE A 244 4.82 -3.20 -5.59
N THR A 245 5.43 -3.03 -6.76
CA THR A 245 6.53 -2.08 -6.96
C THR A 245 6.03 -0.90 -7.77
N ALA A 246 6.47 0.30 -7.41
CA ALA A 246 6.38 1.43 -8.32
C ALA A 246 7.23 1.18 -9.58
N GLU A 247 7.02 2.00 -10.60
CA GLU A 247 7.81 1.98 -11.84
C GLU A 247 9.30 2.14 -11.51
N PRO A 248 10.17 1.19 -11.92
CA PRO A 248 11.60 1.32 -11.79
C PRO A 248 12.14 2.27 -12.89
N ASP A 249 13.41 2.68 -12.79
CA ASP A 249 14.05 3.56 -13.77
C ASP A 249 14.31 2.89 -15.14
N GLY A 250 14.13 1.58 -15.24
CA GLY A 250 14.29 0.80 -16.48
C GLY A 250 15.74 0.57 -16.89
N THR A 251 16.70 1.35 -16.38
CA THR A 251 18.12 1.29 -16.73
C THR A 251 18.92 0.48 -15.72
N THR A 252 18.91 0.90 -14.45
CA THR A 252 19.67 0.23 -13.38
C THR A 252 18.82 -0.78 -12.61
N VAL A 253 17.51 -0.56 -12.58
CA VAL A 253 16.51 -1.44 -12.00
C VAL A 253 15.51 -1.78 -13.11
N THR A 254 15.39 -3.07 -13.45
CA THR A 254 14.48 -3.54 -14.50
C THR A 254 13.27 -4.24 -13.90
N TRP A 255 12.15 -4.21 -14.64
CA TRP A 255 10.94 -4.97 -14.26
C TRP A 255 11.22 -6.47 -14.12
N SER A 256 12.00 -7.06 -15.04
CA SER A 256 12.33 -8.49 -15.00
C SER A 256 13.07 -8.87 -13.72
N ALA A 257 14.06 -8.08 -13.31
CA ALA A 257 14.83 -8.33 -12.10
C ALA A 257 13.98 -8.19 -10.82
N LEU A 258 13.13 -7.15 -10.75
CA LEU A 258 12.23 -6.96 -9.62
C LEU A 258 11.18 -8.08 -9.54
N ASN A 259 10.56 -8.44 -10.66
CA ASN A 259 9.53 -9.48 -10.71
C ASN A 259 10.12 -10.86 -10.36
N ALA A 260 11.36 -11.16 -10.79
CA ALA A 260 12.07 -12.36 -10.38
C ALA A 260 12.33 -12.42 -8.86
N HIS A 261 12.73 -11.29 -8.25
CA HIS A 261 12.91 -11.20 -6.79
C HIS A 261 11.58 -11.33 -6.04
N ILE A 262 10.51 -10.72 -6.52
CA ILE A 262 9.16 -10.89 -5.95
C ILE A 262 8.75 -12.36 -5.97
N LYS A 263 8.98 -13.05 -7.09
CA LYS A 263 8.69 -14.49 -7.18
C LYS A 263 9.50 -15.30 -6.17
N SER A 264 10.80 -15.01 -6.01
CA SER A 264 11.63 -15.73 -5.04
C SER A 264 11.15 -15.51 -3.60
N LEU A 265 10.72 -14.29 -3.25
CA LEU A 265 10.14 -13.97 -1.93
C LEU A 265 8.84 -14.74 -1.65
N LEU A 266 8.01 -14.98 -2.68
CA LEU A 266 6.72 -15.64 -2.54
C LEU A 266 6.80 -17.16 -2.62
N THR A 267 7.84 -17.72 -3.25
CA THR A 267 7.97 -19.17 -3.51
C THR A 267 9.12 -19.84 -2.77
N GLY A 268 10.05 -19.08 -2.16
CA GLY A 268 11.22 -19.62 -1.46
C GLY A 268 10.93 -20.30 -0.11
N ASN A 269 11.87 -21.13 0.37
CA ASN A 269 11.81 -21.76 1.69
C ASN A 269 12.01 -20.69 2.79
N GLY A 270 10.92 -20.31 3.47
CA GLY A 270 10.86 -19.12 4.33
C GLY A 270 9.95 -18.00 3.78
N ALA A 271 9.23 -18.29 2.69
CA ALA A 271 8.32 -17.40 1.99
C ALA A 271 7.41 -16.62 2.94
N ALA A 272 7.03 -15.42 2.51
CA ALA A 272 5.88 -14.72 3.06
C ALA A 272 4.60 -15.40 2.53
N PRO A 273 4.17 -16.55 3.10
CA PRO A 273 3.35 -17.54 2.43
C PRO A 273 1.86 -17.15 2.41
N PHE A 274 1.55 -15.92 2.81
CA PHE A 274 0.21 -15.35 2.93
C PHE A 274 0.17 -13.95 2.32
N LYS A 275 1.04 -13.70 1.33
CA LYS A 275 1.09 -12.46 0.56
C LYS A 275 0.79 -12.74 -0.89
N MET A 276 0.20 -11.75 -1.56
CA MET A 276 0.08 -11.70 -3.00
C MET A 276 0.85 -10.49 -3.53
N ALA A 277 1.49 -10.64 -4.67
CA ALA A 277 2.11 -9.53 -5.38
C ALA A 277 1.35 -9.20 -6.65
N ILE A 278 1.18 -7.90 -6.89
CA ILE A 278 0.67 -7.37 -8.15
C ILE A 278 1.86 -6.76 -8.88
N VAL A 279 2.18 -7.32 -10.03
CA VAL A 279 3.32 -6.93 -10.87
C VAL A 279 2.83 -6.40 -12.20
N SER A 280 3.70 -5.65 -12.88
CA SER A 280 3.53 -5.20 -14.26
C SER A 280 4.86 -5.34 -14.99
N GLY A 281 4.86 -5.08 -16.30
CA GLY A 281 6.06 -5.01 -17.14
C GLY A 281 6.39 -3.60 -17.57
N PRO A 282 7.36 -3.42 -18.49
CA PRO A 282 7.65 -2.13 -19.11
C PRO A 282 6.43 -1.56 -19.85
N GLU A 283 6.47 -0.25 -20.09
CA GLU A 283 5.54 0.46 -20.97
C GLU A 283 5.67 -0.10 -22.40
N ASP A 284 4.61 0.00 -23.20
CA ASP A 284 4.44 -0.45 -24.57
C ASP A 284 4.60 -1.98 -24.77
N GLN A 285 4.47 -2.77 -23.71
CA GLN A 285 4.61 -4.22 -23.81
C GLN A 285 3.33 -4.88 -24.35
N GLU A 286 3.41 -5.39 -25.58
CA GLU A 286 2.33 -6.16 -26.22
C GLU A 286 2.03 -7.49 -25.51
N GLU A 287 0.81 -8.01 -25.71
CA GLU A 287 0.29 -9.22 -25.06
C GLU A 287 1.21 -10.44 -25.25
N GLY A 288 1.74 -10.69 -26.44
CA GLY A 288 2.64 -11.82 -26.70
C GLY A 288 3.97 -11.74 -25.95
N ALA A 289 4.49 -10.52 -25.75
CA ALA A 289 5.69 -10.30 -24.94
C ALA A 289 5.41 -10.50 -23.44
N VAL A 290 4.23 -10.08 -22.97
CA VAL A 290 3.77 -10.38 -21.61
C VAL A 290 3.62 -11.89 -21.41
N ALA A 291 2.94 -12.58 -22.32
CA ALA A 291 2.74 -14.03 -22.28
C ALA A 291 4.07 -14.80 -22.17
N SER A 292 5.11 -14.33 -22.86
CA SER A 292 6.46 -14.88 -22.79
C SER A 292 7.10 -14.65 -21.40
N ALA A 293 7.06 -13.41 -20.88
CA ALA A 293 7.56 -13.09 -19.54
C ALA A 293 6.83 -13.87 -18.44
N MET A 294 5.57 -14.24 -18.69
CA MET A 294 4.75 -14.96 -17.73
C MET A 294 5.20 -16.39 -17.45
N ALA A 295 5.94 -17.03 -18.36
CA ALA A 295 6.50 -18.36 -18.12
C ALA A 295 7.37 -18.39 -16.85
N ASP A 296 8.12 -17.31 -16.62
CA ASP A 296 9.02 -17.18 -15.47
C ASP A 296 8.32 -16.69 -14.20
N LEU A 297 7.04 -16.31 -14.26
CA LEU A 297 6.30 -15.72 -13.13
C LEU A 297 5.13 -16.57 -12.62
N ARG A 298 4.96 -17.81 -13.11
CA ARG A 298 3.87 -18.72 -12.70
C ARG A 298 3.77 -18.90 -11.18
N SER A 299 2.67 -18.43 -10.61
CA SER A 299 2.32 -18.58 -9.20
C SER A 299 0.85 -18.20 -8.94
N ASP A 300 0.18 -18.90 -8.01
CA ASP A 300 -1.14 -18.50 -7.51
C ASP A 300 -1.07 -17.23 -6.61
N ARG A 301 0.14 -16.74 -6.32
CA ARG A 301 0.41 -15.54 -5.50
C ARG A 301 0.75 -14.30 -6.30
N ILE A 302 0.97 -14.42 -7.60
CA ILE A 302 1.34 -13.30 -8.45
C ILE A 302 0.18 -12.97 -9.36
N VAL A 303 -0.12 -11.69 -9.49
CA VAL A 303 -1.09 -11.12 -10.44
C VAL A 303 -0.33 -10.21 -11.37
N TYR A 304 -0.36 -10.49 -12.68
CA TYR A 304 0.26 -9.62 -13.68
C TYR A 304 -0.80 -8.67 -14.25
N ALA A 305 -0.74 -7.40 -13.86
CA ALA A 305 -1.67 -6.37 -14.30
C ALA A 305 -1.19 -5.73 -15.61
N TRP A 306 -2.05 -5.77 -16.63
CA TRP A 306 -1.80 -5.28 -17.98
C TRP A 306 -3.12 -4.76 -18.61
N PRO A 307 -3.12 -3.82 -19.56
CA PRO A 307 -1.97 -3.03 -20.02
C PRO A 307 -1.60 -1.90 -19.05
N TRP A 308 -0.67 -1.02 -19.44
CA TRP A 308 -0.50 0.23 -18.70
C TRP A 308 -1.76 1.08 -18.82
N ARG A 309 -1.91 2.02 -17.89
CA ARG A 309 -3.07 2.90 -17.80
C ARG A 309 -2.63 4.35 -17.78
N ARG A 310 -3.53 5.23 -18.22
CA ARG A 310 -3.37 6.68 -18.11
C ARG A 310 -4.06 7.16 -16.84
N GLN A 311 -3.45 8.14 -16.18
CA GLN A 311 -3.97 8.76 -14.97
C GLN A 311 -3.84 10.28 -15.07
N ASN A 312 -4.85 11.01 -14.59
CA ASN A 312 -4.77 12.46 -14.48
C ASN A 312 -3.84 12.86 -13.33
N PHE A 313 -2.90 13.77 -13.64
CA PHE A 313 -2.07 14.44 -12.65
C PHE A 313 -2.28 15.94 -12.80
N PRO A 314 -2.97 16.60 -11.86
CA PRO A 314 -3.25 18.04 -11.98
C PRO A 314 -1.97 18.89 -11.99
N ASP A 315 -0.87 18.37 -11.45
CA ASP A 315 0.44 19.03 -11.42
C ASP A 315 1.41 18.50 -12.49
N ALA A 316 0.97 17.62 -13.40
CA ALA A 316 1.83 17.19 -14.50
C ALA A 316 2.16 18.39 -15.39
N SER A 317 3.46 18.56 -15.67
CA SER A 317 4.01 19.63 -16.50
C SER A 317 3.21 19.86 -17.78
N PRO A 318 3.11 21.11 -18.29
CA PRO A 318 2.46 21.45 -19.58
C PRO A 318 3.02 20.70 -20.82
N LEU A 319 4.04 19.85 -20.65
CA LEU A 319 4.58 18.95 -21.69
C LEU A 319 3.64 17.79 -22.05
N HIS A 320 2.69 17.44 -21.18
CA HIS A 320 1.54 16.63 -21.59
C HIS A 320 0.35 17.54 -21.84
N GLN A 321 0.08 17.81 -23.13
CA GLN A 321 -1.01 18.67 -23.57
C GLN A 321 -2.40 18.25 -23.04
N ASP A 322 -2.52 16.99 -22.59
CA ASP A 322 -3.77 16.41 -22.06
C ASP A 322 -3.78 16.20 -20.53
N GLY A 323 -2.69 16.49 -19.81
CA GLY A 323 -2.59 16.29 -18.34
C GLY A 323 -2.69 14.83 -17.86
N LYS A 324 -2.54 13.88 -18.79
CA LYS A 324 -2.58 12.43 -18.53
C LYS A 324 -1.18 11.85 -18.60
N LEU A 325 -0.82 11.00 -17.63
CA LEU A 325 0.45 10.30 -17.61
C LEU A 325 0.23 8.79 -17.59
N SER A 326 1.03 8.06 -18.37
CA SER A 326 1.09 6.61 -18.34
C SER A 326 1.73 6.12 -17.04
N VAL A 327 1.08 5.15 -16.41
CA VAL A 327 1.50 4.52 -15.17
C VAL A 327 1.16 3.04 -15.19
N PRO A 328 1.94 2.19 -14.50
CA PRO A 328 1.62 0.77 -14.41
C PRO A 328 0.23 0.50 -13.82
N ALA A 329 -0.43 -0.57 -14.29
CA ALA A 329 -1.75 -0.98 -13.80
C ALA A 329 -1.69 -1.69 -12.44
N ASN A 330 -0.52 -2.19 -12.01
CA ASN A 330 -0.38 -2.93 -10.76
C ASN A 330 -0.93 -2.19 -9.53
N ALA A 331 -0.68 -0.88 -9.42
CA ALA A 331 -1.16 -0.08 -8.30
C ALA A 331 -2.70 0.08 -8.31
N ALA A 332 -3.33 0.18 -9.49
CA ALA A 332 -4.79 0.24 -9.57
C ALA A 332 -5.44 -1.09 -9.16
N VAL A 333 -4.92 -2.20 -9.66
CA VAL A 333 -5.39 -3.54 -9.28
C VAL A 333 -5.16 -3.80 -7.78
N ALA A 334 -3.99 -3.42 -7.25
CA ALA A 334 -3.71 -3.51 -5.81
C ALA A 334 -4.69 -2.65 -4.98
N CYS A 335 -5.01 -1.44 -5.44
CA CYS A 335 -6.02 -0.58 -4.81
C CYS A 335 -7.40 -1.23 -4.80
N ALA A 336 -7.84 -1.81 -5.92
CA ALA A 336 -9.12 -2.52 -5.98
C ALA A 336 -9.14 -3.70 -5.00
N LEU A 337 -8.11 -4.55 -5.02
CA LEU A 337 -8.01 -5.71 -4.14
C LEU A 337 -7.91 -5.34 -2.65
N ALA A 338 -7.31 -4.21 -2.31
CA ALA A 338 -7.24 -3.78 -0.91
C ALA A 338 -8.60 -3.36 -0.34
N ASN A 339 -9.50 -2.86 -1.19
CA ASN A 339 -10.76 -2.26 -0.74
C ASN A 339 -11.99 -3.17 -0.91
N ILE A 340 -11.90 -4.24 -1.72
CA ILE A 340 -12.98 -5.21 -1.85
C ILE A 340 -12.80 -6.39 -0.89
N ASP A 341 -13.90 -7.03 -0.49
CA ASP A 341 -13.86 -8.25 0.31
C ASP A 341 -13.14 -9.39 -0.45
N PRO A 342 -12.44 -10.32 0.22
CA PRO A 342 -11.84 -11.50 -0.40
C PRO A 342 -12.82 -12.34 -1.24
N VAL A 343 -14.12 -12.35 -0.90
CA VAL A 343 -15.14 -13.11 -1.65
C VAL A 343 -15.39 -12.56 -3.05
N TYR A 344 -15.17 -11.26 -3.25
CA TYR A 344 -15.41 -10.64 -4.54
C TYR A 344 -14.21 -10.74 -5.47
N ASP A 345 -14.51 -11.04 -6.71
CA ASP A 345 -13.56 -10.98 -7.80
C ASP A 345 -13.26 -9.51 -8.17
N PRO A 346 -12.00 -9.13 -8.45
CA PRO A 346 -11.68 -7.77 -8.90
C PRO A 346 -12.39 -7.37 -10.21
N ALA A 347 -12.82 -8.33 -11.02
CA ALA A 347 -13.61 -8.08 -12.23
C ALA A 347 -15.08 -7.71 -11.94
N SER A 348 -15.52 -7.81 -10.68
CA SER A 348 -16.86 -7.38 -10.28
C SER A 348 -16.99 -5.86 -10.24
N ILE A 349 -18.24 -5.37 -10.24
CA ILE A 349 -18.56 -3.94 -10.11
C ILE A 349 -17.95 -3.30 -8.85
N TYR A 350 -17.75 -4.07 -7.78
CA TYR A 350 -17.12 -3.61 -6.54
C TYR A 350 -15.64 -3.28 -6.72
N GLY A 351 -14.94 -3.99 -7.62
CA GLY A 351 -13.56 -3.71 -8.00
C GLY A 351 -13.47 -2.57 -9.01
N THR A 352 -14.35 -2.58 -10.02
CA THR A 352 -14.44 -1.58 -11.10
C THR A 352 -14.44 -0.15 -10.59
N ARG A 353 -15.18 0.17 -9.52
CA ARG A 353 -15.22 1.54 -8.96
C ARG A 353 -13.84 2.10 -8.58
N PHE A 354 -12.92 1.27 -8.11
CA PHE A 354 -11.58 1.70 -7.70
C PHE A 354 -10.64 1.83 -8.89
N ILE A 355 -10.80 0.98 -9.91
CA ILE A 355 -10.06 1.09 -11.17
C ILE A 355 -10.47 2.36 -11.90
N ASN A 356 -11.78 2.60 -12.04
CA ASN A 356 -12.35 3.81 -12.62
C ASN A 356 -11.87 5.09 -11.93
N ALA A 357 -11.84 5.12 -10.60
CA ALA A 357 -11.46 6.31 -9.85
C ALA A 357 -10.02 6.78 -10.14
N CYS A 358 -9.14 5.89 -10.61
CA CYS A 358 -7.74 6.21 -10.86
C CYS A 358 -7.30 6.08 -12.33
N THR A 359 -8.20 5.73 -13.26
CA THR A 359 -7.87 5.44 -14.66
C THR A 359 -8.64 6.37 -15.60
N THR A 360 -7.94 6.96 -16.57
CA THR A 360 -8.50 7.91 -17.56
C THR A 360 -8.23 7.54 -19.01
N GLY A 361 -7.59 6.39 -19.22
CA GLY A 361 -7.26 5.79 -20.51
C GLY A 361 -6.49 4.49 -20.30
N LEU A 362 -6.42 3.66 -21.33
CA LEU A 362 -5.52 2.51 -21.37
C LEU A 362 -4.44 2.78 -22.43
N GLU A 363 -3.32 2.11 -22.31
CA GLU A 363 -2.26 2.15 -23.32
C GLU A 363 -2.73 1.55 -24.65
N PHE A 364 -3.36 0.38 -24.59
CA PHE A 364 -4.02 -0.26 -25.73
C PHE A 364 -5.55 -0.13 -25.56
N GLU A 365 -6.13 0.83 -26.28
CA GLU A 365 -7.59 1.12 -26.20
C GLU A 365 -8.41 0.22 -27.15
N ASP A 366 -7.78 -0.33 -28.20
CA ASP A 366 -8.44 -1.07 -29.29
C ASP A 366 -8.25 -2.60 -29.20
N LEU A 367 -8.17 -3.16 -27.99
CA LEU A 367 -8.07 -4.61 -27.82
C LEU A 367 -9.39 -5.32 -28.17
N SER A 368 -9.30 -6.35 -28.99
CA SER A 368 -10.43 -7.20 -29.38
C SER A 368 -10.80 -8.18 -28.27
N ARG A 369 -11.98 -8.80 -28.40
CA ARG A 369 -12.40 -9.85 -27.46
C ARG A 369 -11.43 -11.05 -27.46
N ASP A 370 -10.87 -11.38 -28.62
CA ASP A 370 -9.93 -12.49 -28.77
C ASP A 370 -8.61 -12.21 -28.05
N ASP A 371 -8.16 -10.96 -28.00
CA ASP A 371 -6.98 -10.55 -27.22
C ASP A 371 -7.19 -10.79 -25.72
N TYR A 372 -8.38 -10.45 -25.19
CA TYR A 372 -8.70 -10.72 -23.79
C TYR A 372 -8.84 -12.22 -23.48
N VAL A 373 -9.31 -13.03 -24.44
CA VAL A 373 -9.35 -14.50 -24.33
C VAL A 373 -7.94 -15.06 -24.31
N SER A 374 -7.06 -14.58 -25.20
CA SER A 374 -5.63 -14.94 -25.22
C SER A 374 -4.97 -14.60 -23.89
N ALA A 375 -5.12 -13.34 -23.44
CA ALA A 375 -4.57 -12.86 -22.19
C ALA A 375 -5.03 -13.72 -20.99
N ASN A 376 -6.31 -14.09 -20.93
CA ASN A 376 -6.83 -14.98 -19.89
C ASN A 376 -6.17 -16.37 -19.92
N SER A 377 -5.96 -16.93 -21.12
CA SER A 377 -5.30 -18.24 -21.28
C SER A 377 -3.83 -18.23 -20.84
N HIS A 378 -3.19 -17.06 -20.86
CA HIS A 378 -1.83 -16.83 -20.37
C HIS A 378 -1.76 -16.40 -18.89
N GLY A 379 -2.89 -16.31 -18.18
CA GLY A 379 -2.92 -15.91 -16.76
C GLY A 379 -2.62 -14.42 -16.56
N ILE A 380 -3.05 -13.57 -17.49
CA ILE A 380 -2.85 -12.12 -17.46
C ILE A 380 -4.12 -11.45 -16.92
N CYS A 381 -3.95 -10.61 -15.90
CA CYS A 381 -5.02 -9.79 -15.32
C CYS A 381 -5.21 -8.53 -16.19
N ALA A 382 -5.97 -8.70 -17.27
CA ALA A 382 -6.20 -7.67 -18.27
C ALA A 382 -7.23 -6.62 -17.81
N LEU A 383 -7.00 -5.35 -18.16
CA LEU A 383 -7.96 -4.25 -18.00
C LEU A 383 -8.61 -3.91 -19.35
N GLU A 384 -9.89 -3.56 -19.34
CA GLU A 384 -10.61 -3.03 -20.51
C GLU A 384 -11.39 -1.77 -20.16
N PHE A 385 -11.75 -0.99 -21.18
CA PHE A 385 -12.79 0.03 -21.08
C PHE A 385 -14.12 -0.54 -21.58
N ASP A 386 -15.07 -0.67 -20.67
CA ASP A 386 -16.46 -1.03 -20.99
C ASP A 386 -17.29 0.27 -20.97
N PRO A 387 -18.06 0.60 -22.04
CA PRO A 387 -18.78 1.88 -22.11
C PRO A 387 -19.90 2.01 -21.05
N ASP A 388 -20.42 0.90 -20.54
CA ASP A 388 -21.51 0.90 -19.54
C ASP A 388 -20.97 0.96 -18.11
N THR A 389 -19.80 0.37 -17.87
CA THR A 389 -19.24 0.23 -16.51
C THR A 389 -17.92 0.98 -16.28
N GLY A 390 -17.29 1.49 -17.34
CA GLY A 390 -15.98 2.14 -17.34
C GLY A 390 -14.80 1.18 -17.42
N TYR A 391 -13.62 1.66 -17.00
CA TYR A 391 -12.41 0.87 -16.84
C TYR A 391 -12.55 -0.21 -15.77
N ARG A 392 -12.37 -1.46 -16.14
CA ARG A 392 -12.47 -2.62 -15.23
C ARG A 392 -11.40 -3.66 -15.49
N VAL A 393 -11.24 -4.57 -14.54
CA VAL A 393 -10.52 -5.84 -14.77
C VAL A 393 -11.46 -6.78 -15.52
N VAL A 394 -11.00 -7.37 -16.62
CA VAL A 394 -11.74 -8.40 -17.37
C VAL A 394 -11.48 -9.77 -16.77
N ASN A 395 -10.20 -10.04 -16.53
CA ASN A 395 -9.70 -11.35 -16.13
C ASN A 395 -9.20 -11.27 -14.69
N GLY A 396 -10.03 -11.62 -13.72
CA GLY A 396 -9.65 -11.73 -12.30
C GLY A 396 -8.75 -12.92 -11.99
N VAL A 397 -7.66 -13.09 -12.74
CA VAL A 397 -6.77 -14.26 -12.68
C VAL A 397 -5.38 -13.91 -12.16
N THR A 398 -4.80 -14.88 -11.46
CA THR A 398 -3.40 -14.94 -11.12
C THR A 398 -2.62 -15.48 -12.32
N THR A 399 -1.31 -15.49 -12.16
CA THR A 399 -0.39 -16.02 -13.16
C THR A 399 -0.36 -17.54 -13.24
N SER A 400 -1.04 -18.24 -12.32
CA SER A 400 -1.18 -19.70 -12.33
C SER A 400 -2.08 -20.15 -13.48
N LEU A 401 -1.70 -21.25 -14.14
CA LEU A 401 -2.51 -21.94 -15.14
C LEU A 401 -3.07 -23.28 -14.63
N GLN A 402 -2.88 -23.55 -13.34
CA GLN A 402 -3.39 -24.77 -12.72
C GLN A 402 -4.87 -24.61 -12.36
N ALA A 403 -5.69 -25.54 -12.87
CA ALA A 403 -7.12 -25.63 -12.61
C ALA A 403 -7.48 -25.44 -11.13
N GLY A 404 -8.28 -24.42 -10.84
CA GLY A 404 -8.76 -24.06 -9.51
C GLY A 404 -7.84 -23.13 -8.71
N LEU A 405 -6.63 -22.83 -9.21
CA LEU A 405 -5.70 -21.87 -8.58
C LEU A 405 -5.63 -20.54 -9.32
N GLU A 406 -6.23 -20.44 -10.51
CA GLU A 406 -6.19 -19.25 -11.35
C GLU A 406 -6.94 -18.06 -10.72
N PRO A 407 -8.14 -18.21 -10.12
CA PRO A 407 -8.90 -17.04 -9.68
C PRO A 407 -8.28 -16.31 -8.48
N ILE A 408 -8.20 -14.98 -8.57
CA ILE A 408 -7.64 -14.12 -7.51
C ILE A 408 -8.46 -14.24 -6.21
N HIS A 409 -9.79 -14.20 -6.29
CA HIS A 409 -10.68 -14.27 -5.12
C HIS A 409 -10.46 -15.57 -4.32
N ARG A 410 -10.23 -16.70 -5.01
CA ARG A 410 -9.96 -17.99 -4.38
C ARG A 410 -8.70 -17.94 -3.52
N ARG A 411 -7.61 -17.34 -4.02
CA ARG A 411 -6.37 -17.21 -3.24
C ARG A 411 -6.56 -16.30 -2.03
N ARG A 412 -7.25 -15.18 -2.20
CA ARG A 412 -7.54 -14.23 -1.12
C ARG A 412 -8.37 -14.87 -0.01
N LEU A 413 -9.43 -15.62 -0.35
CA LEU A 413 -10.21 -16.38 0.63
C LEU A 413 -9.41 -17.47 1.32
N ALA A 414 -8.55 -18.19 0.59
CA ALA A 414 -7.68 -19.19 1.19
C ALA A 414 -6.69 -18.55 2.19
N ASP A 415 -6.13 -17.38 1.87
CA ASP A 415 -5.27 -16.64 2.80
C ASP A 415 -6.02 -16.13 4.02
N PHE A 416 -7.22 -15.57 3.83
CA PHE A 416 -8.10 -15.14 4.90
C PHE A 416 -8.33 -16.28 5.90
N PHE A 417 -8.89 -17.42 5.45
CA PHE A 417 -9.20 -18.54 6.34
C PHE A 417 -7.96 -19.08 7.04
N LEU A 418 -6.87 -19.34 6.30
CA LEU A 418 -5.66 -19.91 6.89
C LEU A 418 -5.03 -18.96 7.91
N THR A 419 -5.00 -17.65 7.65
CA THR A 419 -4.40 -16.70 8.59
C THR A 419 -5.29 -16.36 9.77
N SER A 420 -6.61 -16.34 9.59
CA SER A 420 -7.59 -16.21 10.69
C SER A 420 -7.49 -17.38 11.64
N ILE A 421 -7.55 -18.61 11.11
CA ILE A 421 -7.51 -19.83 11.91
C ILE A 421 -6.16 -19.94 12.63
N ALA A 422 -5.04 -19.77 11.93
CA ALA A 422 -3.72 -19.83 12.57
C ALA A 422 -3.55 -18.81 13.70
N ARG A 423 -4.17 -17.63 13.59
CA ARG A 423 -4.18 -16.61 14.65
C ARG A 423 -5.03 -17.05 15.84
N ALA A 424 -6.22 -17.57 15.58
CA ALA A 424 -7.13 -18.07 16.62
C ALA A 424 -6.54 -19.25 17.39
N LEU A 425 -5.70 -20.08 16.75
CA LEU A 425 -5.05 -21.22 17.39
C LEU A 425 -3.82 -20.86 18.25
N LYS A 426 -3.32 -19.62 18.16
CA LYS A 426 -2.10 -19.21 18.89
C LYS A 426 -2.16 -19.39 20.42
N PRO A 427 -3.28 -19.09 21.13
CA PRO A 427 -3.38 -19.30 22.57
C PRO A 427 -3.25 -20.76 23.02
N TYR A 428 -3.47 -21.71 22.11
CA TYR A 428 -3.40 -23.14 22.38
C TYR A 428 -1.96 -23.69 22.32
N GLN A 429 -1.00 -22.89 21.87
CA GLN A 429 0.39 -23.27 21.77
C GLN A 429 0.99 -23.56 23.16
N ASN A 430 1.80 -24.61 23.27
CA ASN A 430 2.48 -25.07 24.50
C ASN A 430 1.58 -25.61 25.62
N LEU A 431 0.27 -25.79 25.36
CA LEU A 431 -0.61 -26.49 26.28
C LEU A 431 -0.47 -28.02 26.11
N PRO A 432 -0.71 -28.82 27.15
CA PRO A 432 -0.72 -30.28 27.03
C PRO A 432 -1.78 -30.76 26.04
N ILE A 433 -1.40 -31.64 25.12
CA ILE A 433 -2.31 -32.25 24.14
C ILE A 433 -3.24 -33.23 24.88
N THR A 434 -4.37 -32.72 25.33
CA THR A 434 -5.45 -33.50 25.96
C THR A 434 -6.65 -33.58 25.03
N LYS A 435 -7.58 -34.51 25.29
CA LYS A 435 -8.83 -34.58 24.53
C LYS A 435 -9.62 -33.27 24.60
N SER A 436 -9.78 -32.69 25.79
CA SER A 436 -10.47 -31.41 25.98
C SER A 436 -9.83 -30.30 25.14
N TRP A 437 -8.50 -30.24 25.11
CA TRP A 437 -7.78 -29.25 24.30
C TRP A 437 -8.01 -29.42 22.79
N LYS A 438 -8.07 -30.68 22.30
CA LYS A 438 -8.41 -30.96 20.90
C LYS A 438 -9.85 -30.55 20.59
N ASP A 439 -10.78 -30.87 21.49
CA ASP A 439 -12.20 -30.51 21.36
C ASP A 439 -12.40 -28.98 21.35
N ASP A 440 -11.67 -28.24 22.20
CA ASP A 440 -11.69 -26.77 22.24
C ASP A 440 -11.17 -26.16 20.92
N ILE A 441 -10.08 -26.70 20.36
CA ILE A 441 -9.54 -26.26 19.07
C ILE A 441 -10.56 -26.48 17.95
N VAL A 442 -11.20 -27.66 17.93
CA VAL A 442 -12.25 -27.96 16.95
C VAL A 442 -13.40 -26.98 17.10
N GLY A 443 -13.85 -26.71 18.32
CA GLY A 443 -14.90 -25.73 18.61
C GLY A 443 -14.58 -24.35 18.05
N VAL A 444 -13.37 -23.82 18.31
CA VAL A 444 -12.95 -22.51 17.80
C VAL A 444 -12.92 -22.45 16.27
N ILE A 445 -12.43 -23.51 15.61
CA ILE A 445 -12.39 -23.57 14.14
C ILE A 445 -13.81 -23.64 13.57
N THR A 446 -14.66 -24.50 14.14
CA THR A 446 -16.06 -24.68 13.73
C THR A 446 -16.85 -23.39 13.89
N ASP A 447 -16.77 -22.71 15.05
CA ASP A 447 -17.47 -21.45 15.30
C ASP A 447 -17.07 -20.36 14.29
N PHE A 448 -15.77 -20.28 13.98
CA PHE A 448 -15.28 -19.36 12.97
C PHE A 448 -15.86 -19.70 11.59
N LEU A 449 -15.75 -20.95 11.13
CA LEU A 449 -16.20 -21.37 9.80
C LEU A 449 -17.72 -21.26 9.63
N GLU A 450 -18.50 -21.59 10.66
CA GLU A 450 -19.96 -21.41 10.66
C GLU A 450 -20.35 -19.93 10.53
N THR A 451 -19.57 -19.02 11.13
CA THR A 451 -19.77 -17.58 10.93
C THR A 451 -19.55 -17.18 9.47
N GLN A 452 -18.62 -17.83 8.76
CA GLN A 452 -18.34 -17.56 7.35
C GLN A 452 -19.36 -18.17 6.37
N MET A 453 -20.21 -19.10 6.84
CA MET A 453 -21.32 -19.68 6.07
C MET A 453 -22.59 -18.83 6.11
N ARG A 454 -22.68 -17.83 7.00
CA ARG A 454 -23.85 -16.98 7.12
C ARG A 454 -23.77 -15.82 6.14
N ASP A 455 -24.89 -15.53 5.48
CA ASP A 455 -25.07 -14.25 4.80
C ASP A 455 -25.24 -13.16 5.85
N ILE A 456 -24.35 -12.17 5.84
CA ILE A 456 -24.40 -11.03 6.76
C ILE A 456 -24.78 -9.81 5.94
N SER A 457 -26.01 -9.30 6.10
CA SER A 457 -26.56 -8.06 5.52
C SER A 457 -25.71 -7.40 4.42
N GLY A 458 -25.74 -7.95 3.20
CA GLY A 458 -25.06 -7.39 2.02
C GLY A 458 -23.67 -7.96 1.71
N ILE A 459 -23.15 -8.88 2.54
CA ILE A 459 -21.95 -9.68 2.26
C ILE A 459 -22.41 -11.14 2.06
N PRO A 460 -22.14 -11.73 0.89
CA PRO A 460 -22.49 -13.13 0.64
C PRO A 460 -21.64 -14.05 1.52
N ALA A 461 -22.17 -15.23 1.83
CA ALA A 461 -21.45 -16.28 2.51
C ALA A 461 -20.11 -16.55 1.81
N ARG A 462 -19.02 -16.52 2.59
CA ARG A 462 -17.65 -16.76 2.09
C ARG A 462 -17.36 -18.25 1.96
N LEU A 463 -18.18 -19.09 2.58
CA LEU A 463 -18.01 -20.54 2.67
C LEU A 463 -19.36 -21.23 2.37
N LEU A 464 -19.34 -22.24 1.49
CA LEU A 464 -20.51 -23.06 1.16
C LEU A 464 -20.58 -24.34 2.01
N GLY A 465 -19.43 -24.81 2.50
CA GLY A 465 -19.32 -25.98 3.36
C GLY A 465 -17.87 -26.30 3.68
N TYR A 466 -17.64 -27.09 4.71
CA TYR A 466 -16.30 -27.50 5.13
C TYR A 466 -16.30 -28.91 5.74
N GLU A 467 -15.11 -29.50 5.80
CA GLU A 467 -14.82 -30.75 6.49
C GLU A 467 -13.57 -30.55 7.33
N LEU A 468 -13.62 -30.98 8.60
CA LEU A 468 -12.50 -30.95 9.51
C LEU A 468 -12.15 -32.38 9.92
N ASP A 469 -10.95 -32.82 9.57
CA ASP A 469 -10.42 -34.13 9.93
C ASP A 469 -9.24 -33.96 10.87
N ILE A 470 -9.44 -34.36 12.13
CA ILE A 470 -8.41 -34.44 13.17
C ILE A 470 -8.08 -35.88 13.55
N VAL A 471 -8.82 -36.87 13.03
CA VAL A 471 -8.70 -38.27 13.45
C VAL A 471 -7.74 -39.00 12.53
N ASN A 472 -7.89 -38.88 11.22
CA ASN A 472 -7.08 -39.66 10.27
C ASN A 472 -5.68 -39.05 10.03
N VAL A 473 -5.46 -37.81 10.50
CA VAL A 473 -4.19 -37.09 10.31
C VAL A 473 -3.29 -37.07 11.56
N ASN A 474 -3.77 -37.63 12.67
CA ASN A 474 -3.00 -37.76 13.89
C ASN A 474 -2.83 -39.24 14.22
N ASP A 475 -1.61 -39.63 14.58
CA ASP A 475 -1.32 -40.96 15.09
C ASP A 475 -0.63 -40.86 16.46
N SER A 476 -0.43 -42.00 17.13
CA SER A 476 0.21 -42.01 18.44
C SER A 476 1.66 -41.50 18.41
N ALA A 477 2.33 -41.55 17.25
CA ALA A 477 3.70 -41.06 17.11
C ALA A 477 3.75 -39.53 17.02
N SER A 478 2.85 -38.90 16.26
CA SER A 478 2.74 -37.44 16.18
C SER A 478 2.36 -36.85 17.54
N GLU A 479 1.44 -37.49 18.26
CA GLU A 479 1.05 -37.04 19.60
C GLU A 479 2.20 -37.17 20.62
N ALA A 480 2.97 -38.27 20.57
CA ALA A 480 4.16 -38.43 21.40
C ALA A 480 5.26 -37.39 21.12
N GLN A 481 5.30 -36.85 19.90
CA GLN A 481 6.18 -35.75 19.50
C GLN A 481 5.62 -34.36 19.85
N GLY A 482 4.43 -34.27 20.43
CA GLY A 482 3.77 -32.99 20.72
C GLY A 482 3.20 -32.31 19.46
N VAL A 483 2.93 -33.07 18.41
CA VAL A 483 2.39 -32.58 17.14
C VAL A 483 0.91 -32.93 17.03
N PHE A 484 0.09 -31.92 16.74
CA PHE A 484 -1.33 -32.06 16.44
C PHE A 484 -1.63 -31.49 15.06
N ASN A 485 -1.99 -32.36 14.13
CA ASN A 485 -2.32 -32.04 12.76
C ASN A 485 -3.83 -31.79 12.61
N ILE A 486 -4.19 -30.86 11.72
CA ILE A 486 -5.58 -30.55 11.41
C ILE A 486 -5.72 -30.48 9.90
N LEU A 487 -6.58 -31.31 9.32
CA LEU A 487 -6.90 -31.25 7.91
C LEU A 487 -8.23 -30.54 7.71
N LEU A 488 -8.16 -29.35 7.11
CA LEU A 488 -9.32 -28.54 6.76
C LEU A 488 -9.55 -28.61 5.25
N ARG A 489 -10.77 -28.98 4.84
CA ARG A 489 -11.24 -28.85 3.46
C ARG A 489 -12.38 -27.85 3.43
N CYS A 490 -12.27 -26.82 2.58
CA CYS A 490 -13.29 -25.78 2.44
C CYS A 490 -13.81 -25.75 1.00
N ARG A 491 -15.13 -25.58 0.85
CA ARG A 491 -15.78 -25.27 -0.42
C ARG A 491 -16.20 -23.80 -0.40
N ILE A 492 -15.64 -23.01 -1.30
CA ILE A 492 -15.94 -21.58 -1.46
C ILE A 492 -16.91 -21.35 -2.63
N PRO A 493 -17.67 -20.25 -2.65
CA PRO A 493 -18.43 -19.86 -3.84
C PRO A 493 -17.49 -19.57 -5.00
N ALA A 494 -17.88 -20.00 -6.20
CA ALA A 494 -17.18 -19.65 -7.42
C ALA A 494 -17.60 -18.26 -7.90
N SER A 495 -16.67 -17.49 -8.46
CA SER A 495 -16.99 -16.25 -9.18
C SER A 495 -17.80 -16.56 -10.44
N ALA A 496 -18.90 -15.82 -10.66
CA ALA A 496 -19.73 -15.91 -11.85
C ALA A 496 -19.06 -15.22 -13.05
N ARG A 497 -18.02 -15.86 -13.61
CA ARG A 497 -17.18 -15.29 -14.69
C ARG A 497 -17.91 -15.15 -16.03
N SER A 498 -18.97 -15.91 -16.25
CA SER A 498 -19.76 -15.87 -17.48
C SER A 498 -21.22 -16.10 -17.17
N ILE A 499 -22.10 -15.25 -17.70
CA ILE A 499 -23.54 -15.44 -17.72
C ILE A 499 -23.95 -15.47 -19.19
N VAL A 500 -24.54 -16.57 -19.64
CA VAL A 500 -24.97 -16.73 -21.03
C VAL A 500 -26.49 -16.65 -21.07
N LEU A 501 -27.03 -15.58 -21.64
CA LEU A 501 -28.45 -15.44 -21.94
C LEU A 501 -28.72 -16.01 -23.34
N LEU A 502 -29.49 -17.08 -23.43
CA LEU A 502 -29.96 -17.65 -24.69
C LEU A 502 -31.43 -17.28 -24.88
N GLY A 503 -31.71 -16.42 -25.85
CA GLY A 503 -33.07 -15.96 -26.16
C GLY A 503 -33.57 -16.54 -27.48
N GLU A 504 -34.67 -17.30 -27.43
CA GLU A 504 -35.43 -17.68 -28.62
C GLU A 504 -36.63 -16.73 -28.73
N ILE A 505 -36.66 -15.88 -29.75
CA ILE A 505 -37.72 -14.88 -29.94
C ILE A 505 -38.27 -15.02 -31.36
N GLY A 506 -39.56 -15.34 -31.45
CA GLY A 506 -40.24 -15.53 -32.72
C GLY A 506 -41.68 -15.93 -32.54
N THR A 507 -42.50 -15.71 -33.57
CA THR A 507 -43.93 -16.03 -33.55
C THR A 507 -44.22 -17.53 -33.44
N ASN A 508 -43.25 -18.38 -33.79
CA ASN A 508 -43.33 -19.84 -33.69
C ASN A 508 -42.62 -20.41 -32.46
N VAL A 509 -42.02 -19.57 -31.61
CA VAL A 509 -41.35 -20.01 -30.38
C VAL A 509 -42.41 -20.53 -29.43
N ARG A 510 -42.29 -21.81 -29.05
CA ARG A 510 -43.21 -22.43 -28.11
C ARG A 510 -42.75 -22.11 -26.69
N VAL A 511 -43.40 -21.13 -26.08
CA VAL A 511 -43.24 -20.88 -24.65
C VAL A 511 -44.00 -21.97 -23.91
N ALA A 512 -43.27 -22.87 -23.24
CA ALA A 512 -43.88 -23.72 -22.23
C ALA A 512 -44.38 -22.78 -21.13
N VAL A 513 -45.70 -22.58 -21.05
CA VAL A 513 -46.30 -21.87 -19.92
C VAL A 513 -46.00 -22.73 -18.70
N LEU A 514 -45.08 -22.29 -17.85
CA LEU A 514 -44.95 -22.82 -16.51
C LEU A 514 -46.25 -22.40 -15.82
N GLU A 515 -47.20 -23.34 -15.68
CA GLU A 515 -48.33 -23.16 -14.78
C GLU A 515 -47.71 -22.88 -13.40
N GLN A 516 -47.71 -21.61 -13.00
CA GLN A 516 -47.57 -21.24 -11.60
C GLN A 516 -48.79 -21.82 -10.93
N ASP A 517 -48.61 -22.95 -10.25
CA ASP A 517 -49.62 -23.54 -9.40
C ASP A 517 -50.20 -22.44 -8.51
N ALA A 518 -51.46 -22.14 -8.76
CA ALA A 518 -52.31 -21.43 -7.83
C ALA A 518 -52.49 -22.33 -6.60
N ALA A 519 -51.78 -22.01 -5.52
CA ALA A 519 -52.07 -22.45 -4.16
C ALA A 519 -51.85 -21.29 -3.18
#